data_AF-A0A6I5NMF1-F1
#
_entry.id   AF-A0A6I5NMF1-F1
#
_cell.length_a   1.000
_cell.length_b   1.000
_cell.length_c   1.000
_cell.angle_alpha   90.00
_cell.angle_beta   90.00
_cell.angle_gamma   90.00
#
_symmetry.space_group_name_H-M   'P 1'
#
loop_
_entity.id
_entity.type
_entity.pdbx_description
1 polymer ?
#
loop_
_entity_poly.entity_id
_entity_poly.type
_entity_poly.pdbx_seq_one_letter_code
_entity_poly.pdbx_strand_id
1 'polypeptide(L)'
;MLDLKQGLKILSIALTASLSAGVAQAAEVIGGPTGAQFSLANLPDGNYRFCSSRPPSDINRVSGICFRFRKQGSAVTGDYYYPYEGSSLCLNGRVNGNTVTGQAVERMPENAGAPDRLGSEQLYDWRPEGFLQVRRGIYVDDRNRRDAIRYRSALLNLNSFYQYNAGTVLPPADCPTRPNSAIGTDPDADNLREVGTSMYYEKPVYLDTSSIEPLGDSRYAYTTVIGVPSRLSETEYRLDCDDLETVQVLRSRYYDGDGDLQEIEEVNQAVPANPDNPSSTQRYNASRYICSEYAGLASRPAG
;
A
#
# COMPACT_ATOMS: atom_id res chain seq x y z
N MET A 1 -60.74 31.54 -39.54
CA MET A 1 -60.14 30.78 -40.66
C MET A 1 -58.73 31.32 -40.85
N LEU A 2 -57.71 30.44 -40.87
CA LEU A 2 -56.25 30.66 -40.67
C LEU A 2 -55.89 30.80 -39.18
N ASP A 3 -55.33 29.84 -38.44
CA ASP A 3 -54.49 28.64 -38.68
C ASP A 3 -53.00 28.89 -39.00
N LEU A 4 -52.16 28.07 -38.35
CA LEU A 4 -50.69 27.90 -38.41
C LEU A 4 -49.78 28.98 -37.79
N LYS A 5 -48.63 28.70 -37.16
CA LYS A 5 -47.94 27.55 -36.51
C LYS A 5 -46.48 28.00 -36.32
N GLN A 6 -45.74 27.33 -35.40
CA GLN A 6 -44.27 27.26 -35.29
C GLN A 6 -43.54 28.48 -34.67
N GLY A 7 -42.52 28.31 -33.83
CA GLY A 7 -41.86 27.09 -33.37
C GLY A 7 -40.94 27.40 -32.19
N LEU A 8 -41.13 26.69 -31.08
CA LEU A 8 -40.31 26.77 -29.88
C LEU A 8 -39.06 25.91 -30.12
N LYS A 9 -37.92 26.56 -30.43
CA LYS A 9 -36.62 25.88 -30.51
C LYS A 9 -36.12 25.59 -29.09
N ILE A 10 -36.30 24.36 -28.65
CA ILE A 10 -35.65 23.82 -27.44
C ILE A 10 -34.17 23.66 -27.77
N LEU A 11 -33.35 24.54 -27.19
CA LEU A 11 -31.90 24.45 -27.27
C LEU A 11 -31.43 23.39 -26.27
N SER A 12 -31.24 22.15 -26.74
CA SER A 12 -30.62 21.09 -25.95
C SER A 12 -29.13 21.40 -25.76
N ILE A 13 -28.78 21.98 -24.62
CA ILE A 13 -27.39 22.10 -24.18
C ILE A 13 -26.97 20.71 -23.70
N ALA A 14 -26.29 19.96 -24.56
CA ALA A 14 -25.62 18.72 -24.18
C ALA A 14 -24.44 19.10 -23.27
N LEU A 15 -24.63 18.95 -21.95
CA LEU A 15 -23.55 19.06 -20.97
C LEU A 15 -22.71 17.78 -21.07
N THR A 16 -21.72 17.76 -21.97
CA THR A 16 -20.69 16.73 -21.98
C THR A 16 -19.79 16.95 -20.77
N ALA A 17 -20.18 16.38 -19.63
CA ALA A 17 -19.29 16.20 -18.50
C ALA A 17 -18.25 15.15 -18.91
N SER A 18 -17.11 15.61 -19.42
CA SER A 18 -15.91 14.81 -19.58
C SER A 18 -15.41 14.47 -18.17
N LEU A 19 -15.97 13.42 -17.57
CA LEU A 19 -15.38 12.77 -16.40
C LEU A 19 -14.13 12.04 -16.91
N SER A 20 -13.04 12.78 -17.08
CA SER A 20 -11.72 12.17 -16.97
C SER A 20 -11.62 11.70 -15.53
N ALA A 21 -11.97 10.44 -15.29
CA ALA A 21 -11.54 9.73 -14.10
C ALA A 21 -10.01 9.68 -14.19
N GLY A 22 -9.37 10.75 -13.73
CA GLY A 22 -7.94 10.74 -13.46
C GLY A 22 -7.74 9.57 -12.53
N VAL A 23 -7.05 8.54 -13.01
CA VAL A 23 -6.58 7.44 -12.18
C VAL A 23 -5.91 8.12 -10.99
N ALA A 24 -6.47 7.95 -9.78
CA ALA A 24 -5.97 8.64 -8.60
C ALA A 24 -4.48 8.33 -8.49
N GLN A 25 -3.65 9.31 -8.85
CA GLN A 25 -2.23 9.08 -9.02
C GLN A 25 -1.57 8.78 -7.68
N ALA A 26 -0.47 8.05 -7.76
CA ALA A 26 0.42 7.77 -6.65
C ALA A 26 0.80 9.06 -5.88
N ALA A 27 0.90 8.93 -4.56
CA ALA A 27 1.36 9.90 -3.55
C ALA A 27 1.49 11.40 -3.92
N GLU A 28 0.38 12.05 -4.29
CA GLU A 28 0.35 13.50 -4.54
C GLU A 28 0.20 14.26 -3.22
N VAL A 29 1.01 15.30 -3.02
CA VAL A 29 0.90 16.21 -1.87
C VAL A 29 -0.18 17.26 -2.15
N ILE A 30 -1.26 17.21 -1.36
CA ILE A 30 -2.41 18.12 -1.49
C ILE A 30 -2.22 19.39 -0.66
N GLY A 31 -1.46 19.33 0.44
CA GLY A 31 -1.21 20.51 1.25
C GLY A 31 -0.26 20.29 2.42
N GLY A 32 0.09 21.37 3.12
CA GLY A 32 0.84 21.34 4.37
C GLY A 32 2.13 22.14 4.31
N PRO A 33 2.91 22.15 5.40
CA PRO A 33 2.73 21.34 6.60
C PRO A 33 1.55 21.76 7.49
N THR A 34 1.04 20.80 8.27
CA THR A 34 0.11 21.04 9.38
C THR A 34 0.71 22.01 10.41
N GLY A 35 -0.16 22.78 11.08
CA GLY A 35 0.26 23.79 12.05
C GLY A 35 0.64 25.14 11.43
N ALA A 36 0.96 25.16 10.12
CA ALA A 36 1.13 26.39 9.36
C ALA A 36 -0.12 26.74 8.53
N GLN A 37 -0.68 25.75 7.82
CA GLN A 37 -1.72 26.00 6.81
C GLN A 37 -3.11 25.47 7.18
N PHE A 38 -3.18 24.38 7.95
CA PHE A 38 -4.45 23.82 8.41
C PHE A 38 -4.23 22.92 9.64
N SER A 39 -5.36 22.52 10.26
CA SER A 39 -5.38 21.64 11.41
C SER A 39 -6.24 20.40 11.16
N LEU A 40 -5.78 19.24 11.65
CA LEU A 40 -6.52 17.99 11.54
C LEU A 40 -7.90 18.07 12.18
N ALA A 41 -8.03 18.81 13.30
CA ALA A 41 -9.31 18.98 13.99
C ALA A 41 -10.39 19.60 13.09
N ASN A 42 -9.98 20.46 12.16
CA ASN A 42 -10.87 21.21 11.27
C ASN A 42 -11.20 20.46 9.97
N LEU A 43 -10.59 19.31 9.73
CA LEU A 43 -10.92 18.49 8.56
C LEU A 43 -12.37 17.99 8.69
N PRO A 44 -13.14 17.92 7.59
CA PRO A 44 -14.44 17.27 7.60
C PRO A 44 -14.30 15.76 7.87
N ASP A 45 -15.42 15.06 7.91
CA ASP A 45 -15.42 13.59 7.96
C ASP A 45 -14.94 13.04 6.62
N GLY A 46 -14.10 12.01 6.66
CA GLY A 46 -13.47 11.47 5.46
C GLY A 46 -12.24 10.61 5.74
N ASN A 47 -11.55 10.22 4.66
CA ASN A 47 -10.31 9.46 4.70
C ASN A 47 -9.14 10.37 4.35
N TYR A 48 -8.06 10.24 5.10
CA TYR A 48 -6.90 11.12 5.01
C TYR A 48 -5.61 10.34 5.09
N ARG A 49 -4.57 10.88 4.47
CA ARG A 49 -3.20 10.39 4.60
C ARG A 49 -2.28 11.57 4.85
N PHE A 50 -1.48 11.47 5.89
CA PHE A 50 -0.51 12.48 6.30
C PHE A 50 0.86 11.86 6.43
N CYS A 51 1.90 12.46 5.87
CA CYS A 51 3.27 11.94 6.04
C CYS A 51 4.25 13.02 6.49
N SER A 52 5.27 12.62 7.25
CA SER A 52 6.24 13.52 7.90
C SER A 52 7.17 14.22 6.90
N SER A 53 7.34 13.66 5.71
CA SER A 53 8.20 14.21 4.66
C SER A 53 7.37 14.59 3.45
N ARG A 54 7.95 15.43 2.58
CA ARG A 54 7.49 15.67 1.22
C ARG A 54 8.39 14.86 0.28
N PRO A 55 7.88 14.09 -0.71
CA PRO A 55 8.75 13.44 -1.66
C PRO A 55 9.48 14.49 -2.49
N PRO A 56 10.69 14.17 -2.99
CA PRO A 56 11.28 14.88 -4.11
C PRO A 56 10.28 14.99 -5.27
N SER A 57 10.33 16.08 -6.02
CA SER A 57 9.34 16.40 -7.07
C SER A 57 9.29 15.40 -8.22
N ASP A 58 10.34 14.60 -8.38
CA ASP A 58 10.52 13.58 -9.40
C ASP A 58 10.04 12.19 -8.97
N ILE A 59 9.53 12.05 -7.74
CA ILE A 59 9.12 10.75 -7.19
C ILE A 59 7.65 10.77 -6.80
N ASN A 60 6.85 9.94 -7.47
CA ASN A 60 5.43 9.75 -7.19
C ASN A 60 5.20 8.70 -6.09
N ARG A 61 5.89 8.82 -4.95
CA ARG A 61 5.80 7.84 -3.85
C ARG A 61 5.66 8.52 -2.50
N VAL A 62 4.97 7.86 -1.56
CA VAL A 62 4.88 8.37 -0.19
C VAL A 62 6.26 8.33 0.46
N SER A 63 6.56 9.32 1.30
CA SER A 63 7.87 9.46 1.93
C SER A 63 7.75 9.86 3.40
N GLY A 64 8.72 9.41 4.19
CA GLY A 64 8.72 9.61 5.64
C GLY A 64 7.74 8.65 6.31
N ILE A 65 7.25 9.05 7.48
CA ILE A 65 6.32 8.23 8.26
C ILE A 65 4.91 8.72 8.01
N CYS A 66 3.99 7.79 7.75
CA CYS A 66 2.64 8.12 7.34
C CYS A 66 1.60 7.74 8.40
N PHE A 67 0.52 8.51 8.47
CA PHE A 67 -0.70 8.19 9.19
C PHE A 67 -1.87 8.26 8.22
N ARG A 68 -2.46 7.10 7.92
CA ARG A 68 -3.65 6.97 7.08
C ARG A 68 -4.85 6.64 7.96
N PHE A 69 -5.86 7.51 7.98
CA PHE A 69 -6.97 7.39 8.91
C PHE A 69 -8.32 7.82 8.35
N ARG A 70 -9.37 7.27 8.93
CA ARG A 70 -10.74 7.73 8.79
C ARG A 70 -11.09 8.65 9.95
N LYS A 71 -11.73 9.79 9.66
CA LYS A 71 -12.24 10.75 10.65
C LYS A 71 -13.76 10.76 10.68
N GLN A 72 -14.34 10.75 11.88
CA GLN A 72 -15.77 10.91 12.16
C GLN A 72 -15.96 11.83 13.37
N GLY A 73 -16.36 13.08 13.14
CA GLY A 73 -16.29 14.13 14.14
C GLY A 73 -14.87 14.28 14.65
N SER A 74 -14.66 14.14 15.97
CA SER A 74 -13.31 14.13 16.55
C SER A 74 -12.66 12.75 16.56
N ALA A 75 -13.40 11.67 16.31
CA ALA A 75 -12.87 10.32 16.39
C ALA A 75 -12.06 9.97 15.15
N VAL A 76 -10.97 9.22 15.34
CA VAL A 76 -10.15 8.71 14.25
C VAL A 76 -9.76 7.25 14.48
N THR A 77 -9.74 6.49 13.39
CA THR A 77 -9.17 5.15 13.31
C THR A 77 -8.24 5.09 12.11
N GLY A 78 -7.03 4.57 12.28
CA GLY A 78 -6.07 4.52 11.17
C GLY A 78 -4.74 3.86 11.48
N ASP A 79 -3.94 3.66 10.45
CA ASP A 79 -2.61 3.07 10.53
C ASP A 79 -1.54 4.17 10.57
N TYR A 80 -0.67 4.10 11.57
CA TYR A 80 0.62 4.79 11.59
C TYR A 80 1.67 3.80 11.08
N TYR A 81 2.36 4.12 9.99
CA TYR A 81 3.19 3.15 9.28
C TYR A 81 4.40 3.78 8.60
N TYR A 82 5.42 2.95 8.42
CA TYR A 82 6.63 3.25 7.67
C TYR A 82 6.46 2.63 6.28
N PRO A 83 6.20 3.45 5.25
CA PRO A 83 6.05 2.94 3.89
C PRO A 83 7.24 2.08 3.50
N TYR A 84 6.97 0.93 2.88
CA TYR A 84 7.97 0.00 2.36
C TYR A 84 8.85 -0.71 3.40
N GLU A 85 8.74 -0.40 4.69
CA GLU A 85 9.50 -1.08 5.76
C GLU A 85 8.68 -2.17 6.47
N GLY A 86 7.36 -2.16 6.29
CA GLY A 86 6.43 -3.13 6.86
C GLY A 86 6.17 -2.98 8.35
N SER A 87 6.66 -1.92 9.00
CA SER A 87 6.32 -1.60 10.39
C SER A 87 5.06 -0.72 10.44
N SER A 88 4.05 -1.14 11.20
CA SER A 88 2.77 -0.44 11.36
C SER A 88 2.24 -0.54 12.79
N LEU A 89 1.35 0.37 13.13
CA LEU A 89 0.58 0.38 14.36
C LEU A 89 -0.78 1.03 14.11
N CYS A 90 -1.87 0.36 14.48
CA CYS A 90 -3.22 0.91 14.33
C CYS A 90 -3.60 1.75 15.55
N LEU A 91 -4.10 2.96 15.31
CA LEU A 91 -4.56 3.91 16.30
C LEU A 91 -6.08 4.05 16.27
N ASN A 92 -6.69 4.02 17.45
CA ASN A 92 -8.07 4.44 17.66
C ASN A 92 -8.07 5.55 18.71
N GLY A 93 -8.51 6.75 18.35
CA GLY A 93 -8.37 7.91 19.21
C GLY A 93 -9.25 9.09 18.84
N ARG A 94 -8.88 10.25 19.38
CA ARG A 94 -9.54 11.53 19.12
C ARG A 94 -8.51 12.57 18.72
N VAL A 95 -8.88 13.37 17.72
CA VAL A 95 -8.10 14.52 17.27
C VAL A 95 -8.36 15.71 18.18
N ASN A 96 -7.28 16.36 18.61
CA ASN A 96 -7.28 17.68 19.23
C ASN A 96 -6.15 18.52 18.60
N GLY A 97 -6.50 19.54 17.83
CA GLY A 97 -5.54 20.24 16.97
C GLY A 97 -4.90 19.30 15.94
N ASN A 98 -3.58 19.13 16.02
CA ASN A 98 -2.80 18.22 15.17
C ASN A 98 -2.31 16.99 15.92
N THR A 99 -2.92 16.70 17.07
CA THR A 99 -2.55 15.60 17.94
C THR A 99 -3.68 14.59 17.98
N VAL A 100 -3.35 13.31 17.91
CA VAL A 100 -4.29 12.20 18.13
C VAL A 100 -3.95 11.56 19.47
N THR A 101 -4.93 11.47 20.37
CA THR A 101 -4.80 10.75 21.64
C THR A 101 -5.76 9.58 21.68
N GLY A 102 -5.32 8.42 22.17
CA GLY A 102 -6.17 7.23 22.16
C GLY A 102 -5.46 5.96 22.59
N GLN A 103 -5.83 4.86 21.96
CA GLN A 103 -5.22 3.55 22.11
C GLN A 103 -4.51 3.16 20.82
N ALA A 104 -3.54 2.27 20.96
CA ALA A 104 -2.78 1.74 19.85
C ALA A 104 -2.72 0.21 19.93
N VAL A 105 -2.71 -0.43 18.76
CA VAL A 105 -2.49 -1.86 18.60
C VAL A 105 -1.30 -2.01 17.66
N GLU A 106 -0.20 -2.53 18.21
CA GLU A 106 0.93 -3.03 17.44
C GLU A 106 0.75 -4.54 17.32
N ARG A 107 0.87 -5.04 16.10
CA ARG A 107 0.94 -6.47 15.88
C ARG A 107 2.40 -6.88 15.84
N MET A 108 2.66 -8.06 16.39
CA MET A 108 4.02 -8.53 16.57
C MET A 108 4.32 -9.63 15.55
N PRO A 109 5.47 -9.53 14.85
CA PRO A 109 5.97 -10.63 14.06
C PRO A 109 6.12 -11.90 14.90
N GLU A 110 6.00 -13.05 14.25
CA GLU A 110 6.23 -14.34 14.89
C GLU A 110 7.65 -14.37 15.50
N ASN A 111 7.74 -14.71 16.79
CA ASN A 111 8.97 -14.73 17.59
C ASN A 111 9.57 -13.37 17.99
N ALA A 112 8.86 -12.25 17.79
CA ALA A 112 9.30 -10.97 18.32
C ALA A 112 9.36 -10.98 19.87
N GLY A 113 10.46 -10.43 20.41
CA GLY A 113 10.61 -10.22 21.85
C GLY A 113 9.69 -9.10 22.36
N ALA A 114 9.45 -9.08 23.66
CA ALA A 114 8.77 -7.97 24.31
C ALA A 114 9.55 -6.66 24.09
N PRO A 115 8.90 -5.53 23.79
CA PRO A 115 9.56 -4.23 23.89
C PRO A 115 10.04 -3.97 25.32
N ASP A 116 11.23 -3.40 25.49
CA ASP A 116 11.85 -3.17 26.80
C ASP A 116 10.97 -2.37 27.78
N ARG A 117 10.11 -1.51 27.24
CA ARG A 117 9.21 -0.62 28.01
C ARG A 117 7.75 -1.07 28.02
N LEU A 118 7.50 -2.34 27.70
CA LEU A 118 6.16 -2.91 27.80
C LEU A 118 5.61 -2.73 29.23
N GLY A 119 4.38 -2.24 29.35
CA GLY A 119 3.75 -1.95 30.64
C GLY A 119 4.19 -0.65 31.34
N SER A 120 5.11 0.15 30.77
CA SER A 120 5.52 1.44 31.35
C SER A 120 4.34 2.39 31.57
N GLU A 121 4.36 3.13 32.68
CA GLU A 121 3.37 4.18 33.00
C GLU A 121 3.70 5.53 32.35
N GLN A 122 4.97 5.72 31.96
CA GLN A 122 5.45 6.91 31.27
C GLN A 122 5.31 6.74 29.76
N LEU A 123 4.90 7.81 29.07
CA LEU A 123 4.97 7.87 27.61
C LEU A 123 6.42 7.72 27.17
N TYR A 124 6.65 6.87 26.18
CA TYR A 124 7.93 6.73 25.50
C TYR A 124 7.70 6.67 24.00
N ASP A 125 8.70 7.12 23.25
CA ASP A 125 8.63 7.10 21.79
C ASP A 125 8.59 5.66 21.30
N TRP A 126 7.57 5.33 20.50
CA TRP A 126 7.43 3.99 19.93
C TRP A 126 8.61 3.65 19.01
N ARG A 127 9.12 4.67 18.32
CA ARG A 127 10.28 4.64 17.43
C ARG A 127 11.11 5.93 17.59
N PRO A 128 12.39 5.95 17.15
CA PRO A 128 13.32 7.04 17.45
C PRO A 128 12.91 8.44 16.96
N GLU A 129 12.00 8.55 15.99
CA GLU A 129 11.58 9.83 15.41
C GLU A 129 10.67 10.65 16.33
N GLY A 130 10.06 10.03 17.35
CA GLY A 130 9.35 10.75 18.41
C GLY A 130 7.97 11.32 18.03
N PHE A 131 7.41 11.00 16.87
CA PHE A 131 6.06 11.44 16.50
C PHE A 131 4.97 10.69 17.24
N LEU A 132 5.17 9.39 17.49
CA LEU A 132 4.25 8.52 18.21
C LEU A 132 4.85 8.11 19.54
N GLN A 133 4.13 8.41 20.61
CA GLN A 133 4.46 7.95 21.96
C GLN A 133 3.39 7.00 22.47
N VAL A 134 3.81 5.93 23.14
CA VAL A 134 2.92 4.90 23.68
C VAL A 134 3.26 4.61 25.14
N ARG A 135 2.30 4.01 25.86
CA ARG A 135 2.51 3.50 27.22
C ARG A 135 1.45 2.46 27.60
N ARG A 136 1.67 1.80 28.74
CA ARG A 136 0.76 0.80 29.32
C ARG A 136 0.41 -0.31 28.33
N GLY A 137 1.44 -0.78 27.63
CA GLY A 137 1.32 -1.90 26.68
C GLY A 137 1.03 -3.20 27.43
N ILE A 138 0.08 -3.96 26.92
CA ILE A 138 -0.24 -5.31 27.39
C ILE A 138 -0.34 -6.24 26.19
N TYR A 139 0.06 -7.49 26.35
CA TYR A 139 -0.23 -8.49 25.34
C TYR A 139 -1.74 -8.66 25.19
N VAL A 140 -2.16 -8.80 23.93
CA VAL A 140 -3.47 -9.35 23.60
C VAL A 140 -3.27 -10.85 23.49
N ASP A 141 -3.73 -11.59 24.51
CA ASP A 141 -3.53 -13.03 24.62
C ASP A 141 -4.68 -13.77 23.93
N ASP A 142 -4.36 -14.58 22.92
CA ASP A 142 -5.16 -15.75 22.59
C ASP A 142 -4.33 -17.00 22.85
N ARG A 143 -4.56 -17.63 24.01
CA ARG A 143 -4.27 -19.03 24.32
C ARG A 143 -2.94 -19.53 23.74
N ASN A 144 -1.84 -18.87 24.11
CA ASN A 144 -0.42 -19.21 23.82
C ASN A 144 0.27 -18.41 22.71
N ARG A 145 -0.40 -17.43 22.09
CA ARG A 145 0.18 -16.61 21.04
C ARG A 145 0.21 -15.13 21.42
N ARG A 146 1.42 -14.55 21.41
CA ARG A 146 1.66 -13.11 21.63
C ARG A 146 1.61 -12.39 20.28
N ASP A 147 0.40 -12.25 19.75
CA ASP A 147 0.20 -11.74 18.37
C ASP A 147 0.17 -10.22 18.29
N ALA A 148 -0.17 -9.57 19.40
CA ALA A 148 -0.29 -8.13 19.43
C ALA A 148 -0.04 -7.56 20.81
N ILE A 149 0.42 -6.31 20.83
CA ILE A 149 0.49 -5.45 21.99
C ILE A 149 -0.58 -4.38 21.84
N ARG A 150 -1.43 -4.27 22.86
CA ARG A 150 -2.37 -3.16 23.00
C ARG A 150 -1.78 -2.15 23.97
N TYR A 151 -1.49 -0.96 23.47
CA TYR A 151 -1.16 0.21 24.28
C TYR A 151 -2.43 0.93 24.69
N ARG A 152 -2.65 1.04 26.01
CA ARG A 152 -3.86 1.70 26.55
C ARG A 152 -3.83 3.22 26.40
N SER A 153 -2.68 3.81 26.07
CA SER A 153 -2.52 5.24 25.84
C SER A 153 -1.46 5.45 24.76
N ALA A 154 -1.85 6.19 23.73
CA ALA A 154 -1.01 6.64 22.64
C ALA A 154 -1.20 8.15 22.43
N LEU A 155 -0.12 8.82 22.03
CA LEU A 155 -0.07 10.23 21.70
C LEU A 155 0.69 10.36 20.38
N LEU A 156 -0.02 10.67 19.30
CA LEU A 156 0.55 10.92 18.00
C LEU A 156 0.52 12.42 17.71
N ASN A 157 1.69 13.01 17.47
CA ASN A 157 1.86 14.41 17.10
C ASN A 157 2.12 14.52 15.59
N LEU A 158 1.16 15.10 14.87
CA LEU A 158 1.22 15.27 13.42
C LEU A 158 1.58 16.70 13.02
N ASN A 159 2.13 17.51 13.92
CA ASN A 159 2.67 18.82 13.54
C ASN A 159 3.79 18.65 12.52
N SER A 160 3.81 19.52 11.51
CA SER A 160 4.74 19.48 10.38
C SER A 160 4.54 18.35 9.37
N PHE A 161 3.45 17.56 9.46
CA PHE A 161 3.11 16.57 8.46
C PHE A 161 2.45 17.22 7.23
N TYR A 162 2.68 16.63 6.06
CA TYR A 162 2.06 17.01 4.80
C TYR A 162 0.85 16.12 4.51
N GLN A 163 -0.23 16.70 4.00
CA GLN A 163 -1.39 15.96 3.53
C GLN A 163 -1.12 15.43 2.12
N TYR A 164 -1.34 14.15 1.93
CA TYR A 164 -1.33 13.48 0.64
C TYR A 164 -2.75 13.14 0.20
N ASN A 165 -2.94 12.82 -1.07
CA ASN A 165 -4.12 12.09 -1.50
C ASN A 165 -4.24 10.81 -0.67
N ALA A 166 -5.47 10.37 -0.39
CA ALA A 166 -5.70 9.22 0.49
C ALA A 166 -5.23 7.88 -0.11
N GLY A 167 -4.90 7.86 -1.40
CA GLY A 167 -4.57 6.65 -2.15
C GLY A 167 -5.80 5.76 -2.40
N THR A 168 -5.53 4.55 -2.87
CA THR A 168 -6.53 3.51 -3.13
C THR A 168 -6.72 2.55 -1.95
N VAL A 169 -5.75 2.47 -1.04
CA VAL A 169 -5.84 1.68 0.19
C VAL A 169 -6.67 2.45 1.21
N LEU A 170 -7.77 1.86 1.66
CA LEU A 170 -8.65 2.50 2.64
C LEU A 170 -8.06 2.39 4.06
N PRO A 171 -8.22 3.42 4.91
CA PRO A 171 -7.95 3.28 6.33
C PRO A 171 -8.84 2.20 6.96
N PRO A 172 -8.35 1.49 7.99
CA PRO A 172 -9.13 0.47 8.67
C PRO A 172 -10.32 1.09 9.42
N ALA A 173 -11.39 0.32 9.56
CA ALA A 173 -12.59 0.73 10.28
C ALA A 173 -12.44 0.58 11.81
N ASP A 174 -11.62 -0.38 12.24
CA ASP A 174 -11.27 -0.66 13.62
C ASP A 174 -9.75 -0.92 13.76
N CYS A 175 -9.29 -1.29 14.95
CA CYS A 175 -7.91 -1.74 15.15
C CYS A 175 -7.92 -3.23 15.49
N PRO A 176 -7.84 -4.12 14.49
CA PRO A 176 -7.92 -5.53 14.72
C PRO A 176 -6.61 -6.02 15.36
N THR A 177 -6.76 -6.86 16.37
CA THR A 177 -5.63 -7.49 17.07
C THR A 177 -5.15 -8.77 16.37
N ARG A 178 -5.71 -9.09 15.20
CA ARG A 178 -5.32 -10.21 14.34
C ARG A 178 -5.24 -9.73 12.90
N PRO A 179 -4.40 -10.36 12.07
CA PRO A 179 -4.41 -10.13 10.64
C PRO A 179 -5.81 -10.36 10.09
N ASN A 180 -6.24 -9.49 9.18
CA ASN A 180 -7.43 -9.78 8.39
C ASN A 180 -7.01 -10.81 7.34
N SER A 181 -7.12 -12.10 7.67
CA SER A 181 -6.75 -13.24 6.80
C SER A 181 -7.44 -13.28 5.43
N ALA A 182 -8.22 -12.26 5.09
CA ALA A 182 -8.97 -12.12 3.85
C ALA A 182 -8.14 -11.55 2.69
N ILE A 183 -7.01 -10.88 2.95
CA ILE A 183 -6.20 -10.27 1.88
C ILE A 183 -4.89 -11.06 1.74
N GLY A 184 -5.00 -12.19 1.06
CA GLY A 184 -3.88 -12.98 0.59
C GLY A 184 -3.73 -14.30 1.35
N THR A 185 -4.07 -15.41 0.69
CA THR A 185 -3.50 -16.72 1.03
C THR A 185 -2.00 -16.66 0.85
N ASP A 186 -1.21 -17.15 1.82
CA ASP A 186 0.24 -17.23 1.65
C ASP A 186 0.56 -17.89 0.31
N PRO A 187 1.49 -17.31 -0.47
CA PRO A 187 1.83 -17.87 -1.76
C PRO A 187 2.31 -19.28 -1.49
N ASP A 188 1.68 -20.23 -2.17
CA ASP A 188 2.01 -21.64 -2.02
C ASP A 188 3.48 -21.81 -2.37
N ALA A 189 4.28 -22.28 -1.41
CA ALA A 189 5.72 -22.41 -1.56
C ALA A 189 6.10 -23.30 -2.75
N ASP A 190 5.22 -24.24 -3.13
CA ASP A 190 5.42 -25.12 -4.28
C ASP A 190 5.27 -24.38 -5.62
N ASN A 191 4.61 -23.22 -5.62
CA ASN A 191 4.44 -22.35 -6.79
C ASN A 191 5.46 -21.21 -6.85
N LEU A 192 6.43 -21.16 -5.93
CA LEU A 192 7.41 -20.09 -5.89
C LEU A 192 8.75 -20.52 -6.51
N ARG A 193 9.23 -19.71 -7.46
CA ARG A 193 10.53 -19.90 -8.10
C ARG A 193 11.43 -18.70 -7.86
N GLU A 194 12.57 -18.89 -7.23
CA GLU A 194 13.55 -17.81 -7.06
C GLU A 194 14.08 -17.34 -8.42
N VAL A 195 14.01 -16.02 -8.65
CA VAL A 195 14.45 -15.37 -9.90
C VAL A 195 15.57 -14.34 -9.67
N GLY A 196 15.88 -14.01 -8.42
CA GLY A 196 16.98 -13.11 -8.08
C GLY A 196 16.90 -12.59 -6.64
N THR A 197 17.58 -11.48 -6.38
CA THR A 197 17.62 -10.83 -5.06
C THR A 197 17.27 -9.35 -5.19
N SER A 198 16.39 -8.87 -4.32
CA SER A 198 16.01 -7.45 -4.26
C SER A 198 17.16 -6.62 -3.71
N MET A 199 17.56 -5.57 -4.42
CA MET A 199 18.56 -4.62 -3.94
C MET A 199 18.05 -3.75 -2.77
N TYR A 200 16.74 -3.57 -2.66
CA TYR A 200 16.15 -2.72 -1.63
C TYR A 200 15.96 -3.47 -0.31
N TYR A 201 15.50 -4.73 -0.40
CA TYR A 201 15.19 -5.54 0.77
C TYR A 201 16.31 -6.51 1.16
N GLU A 202 17.32 -6.69 0.30
CA GLU A 202 18.36 -7.72 0.45
C GLU A 202 17.76 -9.12 0.69
N LYS A 203 16.63 -9.40 0.02
CA LYS A 203 15.86 -10.65 0.14
C LYS A 203 15.65 -11.29 -1.23
N PRO A 204 15.49 -12.62 -1.31
CA PRO A 204 15.15 -13.30 -2.55
C PRO A 204 13.85 -12.76 -3.14
N VAL A 205 13.81 -12.71 -4.47
CA VAL A 205 12.62 -12.41 -5.27
C VAL A 205 12.16 -13.70 -5.90
N TYR A 206 10.88 -14.03 -5.69
CA TYR A 206 10.25 -15.22 -6.23
C TYR A 206 9.27 -14.84 -7.34
N LEU A 207 9.28 -15.56 -8.45
CA LEU A 207 8.17 -15.61 -9.39
C LEU A 207 7.10 -16.53 -8.81
N ASP A 208 5.87 -16.05 -8.72
CA ASP A 208 4.70 -16.88 -8.44
C ASP A 208 4.20 -17.52 -9.74
N THR A 209 4.47 -18.80 -9.94
CA THR A 209 4.10 -19.52 -11.16
C THR A 209 2.61 -19.72 -11.29
N SER A 210 1.85 -19.68 -10.19
CA SER A 210 0.38 -19.76 -10.22
C SER A 210 -0.27 -18.46 -10.73
N SER A 211 0.48 -17.35 -10.72
CA SER A 211 0.03 -16.05 -11.21
C SER A 211 0.22 -15.83 -12.73
N ILE A 212 0.81 -16.80 -13.44
CA ILE A 212 1.11 -16.65 -14.88
C ILE A 212 -0.18 -16.79 -15.68
N GLU A 213 -0.61 -15.71 -16.33
CA GLU A 213 -1.83 -15.66 -17.14
C GLU A 213 -1.51 -15.29 -18.60
N PRO A 214 -1.94 -16.07 -19.60
CA PRO A 214 -1.77 -15.72 -21.01
C PRO A 214 -2.69 -14.57 -21.40
N LEU A 215 -2.14 -13.55 -22.06
CA LEU A 215 -2.89 -12.38 -22.55
C LEU A 215 -3.14 -12.42 -24.08
N GLY A 216 -2.65 -13.45 -24.76
CA GLY A 216 -2.66 -13.60 -26.22
C GLY A 216 -1.37 -13.12 -26.89
N ASP A 217 -1.08 -13.61 -28.10
CA ASP A 217 0.09 -13.24 -28.92
C ASP A 217 1.41 -13.17 -28.13
N SER A 218 1.92 -14.32 -27.64
CA SER A 218 3.20 -14.37 -26.92
C SER A 218 3.29 -13.49 -25.64
N ARG A 219 2.19 -12.90 -25.17
CA ARG A 219 2.16 -12.02 -23.99
C ARG A 219 1.58 -12.69 -22.76
N TYR A 220 2.13 -12.33 -21.60
CA TYR A 220 1.78 -12.89 -20.30
C TYR A 220 1.67 -11.80 -19.23
N ALA A 221 0.76 -11.99 -18.27
CA ALA A 221 0.82 -11.33 -16.97
C ALA A 221 1.45 -12.28 -15.94
N TYR A 222 2.20 -11.74 -14.98
CA TYR A 222 2.75 -12.52 -13.88
C TYR A 222 3.07 -11.63 -12.68
N THR A 223 3.25 -12.25 -11.50
CA THR A 223 3.58 -11.58 -10.25
C THR A 223 4.92 -12.07 -9.71
N THR A 224 5.73 -11.14 -9.20
CA THR A 224 6.88 -11.48 -8.33
C THR A 224 6.61 -11.09 -6.90
N VAL A 225 7.14 -11.85 -5.95
CA VAL A 225 6.96 -11.71 -4.51
C VAL A 225 8.30 -11.57 -3.80
N ILE A 226 8.37 -10.71 -2.79
CA ILE A 226 9.53 -10.53 -1.91
C ILE A 226 9.08 -10.77 -0.46
N GLY A 227 9.92 -11.42 0.36
CA GLY A 227 9.68 -11.55 1.80
C GLY A 227 8.75 -12.71 2.19
N VAL A 228 8.79 -13.81 1.45
CA VAL A 228 8.06 -15.05 1.74
C VAL A 228 8.46 -15.61 3.12
N PRO A 229 7.50 -16.11 3.94
CA PRO A 229 6.06 -16.24 3.65
C PRO A 229 5.26 -14.94 3.82
N SER A 230 5.74 -13.98 4.61
CA SER A 230 5.00 -12.78 5.01
C SER A 230 4.70 -11.75 3.90
N ARG A 231 5.25 -11.94 2.69
CA ARG A 231 5.03 -11.09 1.49
C ARG A 231 5.23 -9.60 1.76
N LEU A 232 6.46 -9.14 1.90
CA LEU A 232 6.76 -7.69 2.02
C LEU A 232 6.30 -6.88 0.81
N SER A 233 6.40 -7.44 -0.39
CA SER A 233 5.98 -6.78 -1.61
C SER A 233 5.60 -7.76 -2.71
N GLU A 234 4.62 -7.37 -3.51
CA GLU A 234 4.24 -8.03 -4.76
C GLU A 234 4.29 -7.03 -5.91
N THR A 235 4.79 -7.46 -7.07
CA THR A 235 4.80 -6.63 -8.27
C THR A 235 4.21 -7.40 -9.43
N GLU A 236 3.22 -6.80 -10.07
CA GLU A 236 2.54 -7.34 -11.24
C GLU A 236 3.18 -6.77 -12.52
N TYR A 237 3.50 -7.66 -13.45
CA TYR A 237 4.15 -7.35 -14.71
C TYR A 237 3.31 -7.84 -15.89
N ARG A 238 3.53 -7.19 -17.03
CA ARG A 238 3.20 -7.71 -18.34
C ARG A 238 4.49 -7.90 -19.15
N LEU A 239 4.60 -9.07 -19.75
CA LEU A 239 5.71 -9.53 -20.57
C LEU A 239 5.24 -9.78 -22.00
N ASP A 240 6.12 -9.49 -22.96
CA ASP A 240 6.01 -9.92 -24.35
C ASP A 240 7.20 -10.85 -24.65
N CYS A 241 6.95 -12.10 -25.01
CA CYS A 241 8.03 -13.04 -25.30
C CYS A 241 8.79 -12.72 -26.60
N ASP A 242 8.27 -11.81 -27.44
CA ASP A 242 8.99 -11.30 -28.61
C ASP A 242 9.99 -10.19 -28.24
N ASP A 243 9.91 -9.62 -27.03
CA ASP A 243 10.85 -8.64 -26.46
C ASP A 243 11.18 -8.96 -24.99
N LEU A 244 12.19 -9.79 -24.77
CA LEU A 244 12.62 -10.19 -23.42
C LEU A 244 13.41 -9.10 -22.67
N GLU A 245 13.83 -8.03 -23.34
CA GLU A 245 14.66 -6.99 -22.73
C GLU A 245 13.84 -5.93 -21.99
N THR A 246 12.52 -5.95 -22.16
CA THR A 246 11.59 -5.05 -21.48
C THR A 246 10.41 -5.78 -20.87
N VAL A 247 9.92 -5.26 -19.75
CA VAL A 247 8.62 -5.65 -19.19
C VAL A 247 7.86 -4.41 -18.75
N GLN A 248 6.55 -4.47 -18.79
CA GLN A 248 5.69 -3.41 -18.28
C GLN A 248 5.34 -3.71 -16.82
N VAL A 249 5.79 -2.86 -15.89
CA VAL A 249 5.34 -2.90 -14.50
C VAL A 249 3.95 -2.29 -14.45
N LEU A 250 2.96 -3.08 -14.03
CA LEU A 250 1.59 -2.61 -13.91
C LEU A 250 1.40 -1.91 -12.58
N ARG A 251 1.68 -2.61 -11.48
CA ARG A 251 1.56 -2.09 -10.11
C ARG A 251 2.42 -2.84 -9.12
N SER A 252 2.71 -2.19 -8.00
CA SER A 252 3.35 -2.79 -6.83
C SER A 252 2.43 -2.69 -5.61
N ARG A 253 2.36 -3.76 -4.85
CA ARG A 253 1.71 -3.82 -3.54
C ARG A 253 2.76 -3.99 -2.46
N TYR A 254 2.56 -3.32 -1.34
CA TYR A 254 3.43 -3.38 -0.18
C TYR A 254 2.61 -3.76 1.03
N TYR A 255 3.13 -4.69 1.82
CA TYR A 255 2.45 -5.23 2.97
C TYR A 255 3.25 -4.99 4.24
N ASP A 256 2.57 -5.02 5.38
CA ASP A 256 3.22 -5.03 6.67
C ASP A 256 3.73 -6.41 7.07
N GLY A 257 4.42 -6.49 8.21
CA GLY A 257 4.94 -7.76 8.74
C GLY A 257 3.87 -8.82 8.99
N ASP A 258 2.59 -8.44 9.02
CA ASP A 258 1.44 -9.32 9.23
C ASP A 258 0.73 -9.71 7.92
N GLY A 259 1.20 -9.19 6.78
CA GLY A 259 0.60 -9.42 5.47
C GLY A 259 -0.58 -8.50 5.15
N ASP A 260 -0.85 -7.45 5.95
CA ASP A 260 -1.88 -6.48 5.62
C ASP A 260 -1.36 -5.47 4.58
N LEU A 261 -2.18 -5.18 3.57
CA LEU A 261 -1.83 -4.25 2.49
C LEU A 261 -1.64 -2.82 3.02
N GLN A 262 -0.42 -2.31 2.94
CA GLN A 262 -0.05 -0.95 3.32
C GLN A 262 -0.17 0.04 2.17
N GLU A 263 0.30 -0.28 0.96
CA GLU A 263 0.37 0.68 -0.13
C GLU A 263 0.20 -0.03 -1.48
N ILE A 264 -0.45 0.66 -2.43
CA ILE A 264 -0.48 0.27 -3.84
C ILE A 264 0.12 1.41 -4.65
N GLU A 265 1.14 1.09 -5.43
CA GLU A 265 1.71 1.98 -6.44
C GLU A 265 1.27 1.51 -7.82
N GLU A 266 0.40 2.29 -8.48
CA GLU A 266 0.06 2.08 -9.89
C GLU A 266 1.17 2.71 -10.75
N VAL A 267 1.95 1.86 -11.44
CA VAL A 267 3.17 2.27 -12.14
C VAL A 267 2.90 2.43 -13.63
N ASN A 268 2.33 1.38 -14.26
CA ASN A 268 2.05 1.29 -15.69
C ASN A 268 3.20 1.78 -16.58
N GLN A 269 4.43 1.33 -16.31
CA GLN A 269 5.65 1.80 -16.97
C GLN A 269 6.50 0.64 -17.50
N ALA A 270 7.02 0.79 -18.72
CA ALA A 270 8.03 -0.13 -19.25
C ALA A 270 9.37 0.07 -18.54
N VAL A 271 9.98 -1.04 -18.10
CA VAL A 271 11.28 -1.05 -17.41
C VAL A 271 12.22 -2.09 -18.04
N PRO A 272 13.54 -1.90 -17.92
CA PRO A 272 14.51 -2.89 -18.41
C PRO A 272 14.41 -4.23 -17.69
N ALA A 273 14.53 -5.32 -18.46
CA ALA A 273 14.63 -6.71 -18.05
C ALA A 273 15.84 -7.36 -18.75
N ASN A 274 17.03 -6.96 -18.34
CA ASN A 274 18.31 -7.39 -18.90
C ASN A 274 19.28 -7.80 -17.77
N PRO A 275 20.38 -8.52 -18.06
CA PRO A 275 21.29 -9.02 -17.02
C PRO A 275 22.25 -7.96 -16.43
N ASP A 276 22.14 -6.68 -16.82
CA ASP A 276 23.14 -5.65 -16.54
C ASP A 276 23.12 -5.12 -15.10
N ASN A 277 22.00 -5.28 -14.39
CA ASN A 277 21.89 -4.91 -12.97
C ASN A 277 20.90 -5.82 -12.23
N PRO A 278 21.04 -6.01 -10.90
CA PRO A 278 20.26 -7.01 -10.17
C PRO A 278 18.73 -6.88 -10.32
N SER A 279 18.17 -5.67 -10.26
CA SER A 279 16.73 -5.43 -10.44
C SER A 279 16.23 -5.75 -11.85
N SER A 280 17.08 -5.54 -12.85
CA SER A 280 16.83 -5.91 -14.24
C SER A 280 16.97 -7.42 -14.44
N THR A 281 17.97 -8.03 -13.81
CA THR A 281 18.29 -9.47 -13.86
C THR A 281 17.14 -10.31 -13.33
N GLN A 282 16.51 -9.93 -12.20
CA GLN A 282 15.36 -10.68 -11.68
C GLN A 282 14.17 -10.69 -12.66
N ARG A 283 13.92 -9.58 -13.35
CA ARG A 283 12.85 -9.48 -14.37
C ARG A 283 13.20 -10.30 -15.60
N TYR A 284 14.45 -10.23 -16.04
CA TYR A 284 14.96 -11.04 -17.14
C TYR A 284 14.85 -12.54 -16.86
N ASN A 285 15.24 -12.99 -15.67
CA ASN A 285 15.18 -14.39 -15.28
C ASN A 285 13.73 -14.92 -15.24
N ALA A 286 12.80 -14.12 -14.70
CA ALA A 286 11.37 -14.45 -14.75
C ALA A 286 10.87 -14.56 -16.19
N SER A 287 11.21 -13.57 -17.03
CA SER A 287 10.79 -13.49 -18.43
C SER A 287 11.28 -14.69 -19.23
N ARG A 288 12.57 -15.05 -19.08
CA ARG A 288 13.15 -16.23 -19.73
C ARG A 288 12.44 -17.52 -19.34
N TYR A 289 12.14 -17.70 -18.07
CA TYR A 289 11.44 -18.89 -17.59
C TYR A 289 10.02 -18.99 -18.16
N ILE A 290 9.25 -17.89 -18.10
CA ILE A 290 7.89 -17.85 -18.64
C ILE A 290 7.89 -18.17 -20.12
N CYS A 291 8.76 -17.52 -20.90
CA CYS A 291 8.78 -17.73 -22.34
C CYS A 291 9.33 -19.10 -22.75
N SER A 292 10.24 -19.72 -21.99
CA SER A 292 10.70 -21.08 -22.29
C SER A 292 9.66 -22.15 -21.99
N GLU A 293 8.89 -22.00 -20.91
CA GLU A 293 7.94 -23.01 -20.47
C GLU A 293 6.54 -22.83 -21.10
N TYR A 294 6.09 -21.59 -21.33
CA TYR A 294 4.69 -21.30 -21.68
C TYR A 294 4.49 -20.86 -23.13
N ALA A 295 5.47 -20.25 -23.80
CA ALA A 295 5.30 -19.76 -25.18
C ALA A 295 5.06 -20.91 -26.18
N GLY A 296 5.61 -22.09 -25.92
CA GLY A 296 5.37 -23.30 -26.72
C GLY A 296 3.99 -23.94 -26.54
N LEU A 297 3.24 -23.58 -25.50
CA LEU A 297 1.93 -24.18 -25.19
C LEU A 297 0.77 -23.43 -25.85
N ALA A 298 0.90 -22.13 -26.10
CA ALA A 298 -0.15 -21.30 -26.71
C ALA A 298 -0.37 -21.55 -28.21
N SER A 299 0.55 -22.24 -28.89
CA SER A 299 0.46 -22.57 -30.32
C SER A 299 -0.16 -23.94 -30.62
N ARG A 300 -0.55 -24.71 -29.59
CA ARG A 300 -1.24 -25.98 -29.77
C ARG A 300 -2.75 -25.76 -29.81
N PRO A 301 -3.45 -26.03 -30.93
CA PRO A 301 -4.90 -25.97 -30.95
C PRO A 301 -5.46 -26.97 -29.93
N ALA A 302 -6.47 -26.54 -29.17
CA ALA A 302 -7.22 -27.42 -28.28
C ALA A 302 -7.79 -28.57 -29.12
N GLY A 303 -7.22 -29.76 -28.94
CA GLY A 303 -7.66 -31.00 -29.59
C GLY A 303 -8.85 -31.62 -28.88
#